data_AF-A0A4U2Q053-F1
#
_entry.id   AF-A0A4U2Q053-F1
#
_cell.length_a   1.000
_cell.length_b   1.000
_cell.length_c   1.000
_cell.angle_alpha   90.00
_cell.angle_beta   90.00
_cell.angle_gamma   90.00
#
_symmetry.space_group_name_H-M   'P 1'
#
loop_
_entity.id
_entity.type
_entity.pdbx_description
1 polymer ?
#
loop_
_entity_poly.entity_id
_entity_poly.type
_entity_poly.pdbx_seq_one_letter_code
_entity_poly.pdbx_strand_id
1 'polypeptide(L)'
;MKTTNSLIKFLGGAYILLGIIRVLNYTKIEFRFLFSFALAGFWFIVFDFFVFLVNDKFKMKSPRMMKAINNLPLILWALSMVVIPFLPIKWNNYVLRQINDAIVFWGLGIVAILLGMKSDMELKNYKDDKNKND
;
A
#
# COMPACT_ATOMS: atom_id res chain seq x y z
N MET A 1 -19.20 -5.37 -1.90
CA MET A 1 -18.40 -4.27 -1.32
C MET A 1 -18.16 -4.39 0.20
N LYS A 2 -19.11 -4.89 1.03
CA LYS A 2 -18.90 -5.05 2.49
C LYS A 2 -17.81 -6.07 2.87
N THR A 3 -17.69 -7.17 2.13
CA THR A 3 -16.75 -8.27 2.42
C THR A 3 -15.28 -7.90 2.19
N THR A 4 -14.98 -7.20 1.10
CA THR A 4 -13.61 -6.74 0.77
C THR A 4 -13.06 -5.78 1.83
N ASN A 5 -13.92 -4.89 2.35
CA ASN A 5 -13.51 -3.93 3.38
C ASN A 5 -13.24 -4.61 4.73
N SER A 6 -13.93 -5.72 5.02
CA SER A 6 -13.66 -6.55 6.21
C SER A 6 -12.32 -7.29 6.10
N LEU A 7 -12.01 -7.84 4.92
CA LEU A 7 -10.74 -8.54 4.67
C LEU A 7 -9.53 -7.62 4.81
N ILE A 8 -9.59 -6.40 4.26
CA ILE A 8 -8.48 -5.44 4.38
C ILE A 8 -8.26 -5.04 5.84
N LYS A 9 -9.34 -4.81 6.60
CA LYS A 9 -9.25 -4.52 8.05
C LYS A 9 -8.67 -5.69 8.83
N PHE A 10 -9.07 -6.92 8.51
CA PHE A 10 -8.54 -8.12 9.13
C PHE A 10 -7.05 -8.30 8.83
N LEU A 11 -6.63 -8.14 7.56
CA LEU A 11 -5.22 -8.18 7.16
C LEU A 11 -4.40 -7.12 7.89
N GLY A 12 -4.91 -5.89 8.00
CA GLY A 12 -4.26 -4.83 8.78
C GLY A 12 -4.07 -5.22 10.25
N GLY A 13 -5.11 -5.76 10.89
CA GLY A 13 -5.03 -6.27 12.26
C GLY A 13 -4.02 -7.40 12.43
N ALA A 14 -3.98 -8.34 11.47
CA ALA A 14 -3.01 -9.43 11.47
C ALA A 14 -1.57 -8.92 11.35
N TYR A 15 -1.31 -7.90 10.52
CA TYR A 15 0.02 -7.29 10.41
C TYR A 15 0.45 -6.56 11.68
N ILE A 16 -0.47 -5.86 12.35
CA ILE A 16 -0.20 -5.21 13.64
C ILE A 16 0.17 -6.27 14.68
N LEU A 17 -0.63 -7.33 14.77
CA LEU A 17 -0.41 -8.42 15.72
C LEU A 17 0.93 -9.13 15.46
N LEU A 18 1.26 -9.38 14.19
CA LEU A 18 2.55 -9.93 13.77
C LEU A 18 3.72 -9.01 14.14
N GLY A 19 3.54 -7.68 14.04
CA GLY A 19 4.49 -6.68 14.51
C GLY A 19 4.73 -6.78 16.02
N ILE A 20 3.66 -6.88 16.83
CA ILE A 20 3.74 -7.02 18.28
C ILE A 20 4.46 -8.31 18.68
N ILE A 21 4.09 -9.45 18.07
CA ILE A 21 4.74 -10.75 18.31
C ILE A 21 6.24 -10.66 18.04
N ARG A 22 6.63 -9.94 16.98
CA ARG A 22 8.03 -9.76 16.62
C ARG A 22 8.80 -8.91 17.63
N VAL A 23 8.20 -7.82 18.13
CA VAL A 23 8.82 -6.98 19.18
C VAL A 23 9.07 -7.80 20.45
N LEU A 24 8.17 -8.72 20.78
CA LEU A 24 8.29 -9.62 21.92
C LEU A 24 9.27 -10.79 21.68
N ASN A 25 9.93 -10.86 20.51
CA ASN A 25 10.84 -11.92 20.11
C ASN A 25 10.25 -13.35 20.16
N TYR A 26 8.92 -13.49 20.14
CA TYR A 26 8.26 -14.81 20.12
C TYR A 26 8.48 -15.56 18.81
N THR A 27 8.72 -14.85 17.69
CA THR A 27 9.00 -15.46 16.39
C THR A 27 10.20 -14.81 15.71
N LYS A 28 11.10 -15.65 15.18
CA LYS A 28 12.21 -15.20 14.32
C LYS A 28 11.71 -15.09 12.88
N ILE A 29 11.23 -13.91 12.50
CA ILE A 29 10.86 -13.65 11.11
C ILE A 29 12.13 -13.38 10.31
N GLU A 30 12.41 -14.26 9.34
CA GLU A 30 13.56 -14.09 8.46
C GLU A 30 13.44 -12.83 7.58
N PHE A 31 14.59 -12.24 7.24
CA PHE A 31 14.65 -11.02 6.45
C PHE A 31 13.93 -11.13 5.10
N ARG A 32 13.94 -12.31 4.46
CA ARG A 32 13.22 -12.55 3.19
C ARG A 32 11.73 -12.22 3.28
N PHE A 33 11.07 -12.60 4.38
CA PHE A 33 9.64 -12.33 4.55
C PHE A 33 9.39 -10.85 4.84
N LEU A 34 10.27 -10.21 5.60
CA LEU A 34 10.17 -8.78 5.90
C LEU A 34 10.32 -7.93 4.65
N PHE A 35 11.30 -8.24 3.81
CA PHE A 35 11.49 -7.61 2.52
C PHE A 35 10.25 -7.76 1.65
N SER A 36 9.74 -8.99 1.53
CA SER A 36 8.53 -9.29 0.76
C SER A 36 7.30 -8.54 1.28
N PHE A 37 7.13 -8.42 2.59
CA PHE A 37 6.04 -7.64 3.18
C PHE A 37 6.19 -6.13 2.94
N ALA A 38 7.40 -5.59 3.06
CA ALA A 38 7.66 -4.18 2.77
C ALA A 38 7.37 -3.86 1.30
N LEU A 39 7.85 -4.70 0.38
CA LEU A 39 7.62 -4.55 -1.05
C LEU A 39 6.14 -4.72 -1.43
N ALA A 40 5.45 -5.70 -0.84
CA ALA A 40 4.01 -5.83 -0.99
C ALA A 40 3.30 -4.55 -0.50
N GLY A 41 3.57 -4.12 0.73
CA GLY A 41 3.00 -2.88 1.28
C GLY A 41 3.20 -1.68 0.36
N PHE A 42 4.40 -1.53 -0.21
CA PHE A 42 4.70 -0.49 -1.18
C PHE A 42 3.82 -0.58 -2.44
N TRP A 43 3.67 -1.75 -3.06
CA TRP A 43 2.78 -1.92 -4.21
C TRP A 43 1.32 -1.61 -3.89
N PHE A 44 0.88 -1.94 -2.68
CA PHE A 44 -0.47 -1.60 -2.22
C PHE A 44 -0.67 -0.09 -2.06
N ILE A 45 0.34 0.62 -1.55
CA ILE A 45 0.32 2.10 -1.47
C ILE A 45 0.29 2.72 -2.86
N VAL A 46 1.11 2.21 -3.79
CA VAL A 46 1.13 2.66 -5.18
C VAL A 46 -0.21 2.41 -5.86
N PHE A 47 -0.87 1.27 -5.58
CA PHE A 47 -2.23 1.01 -6.05
C PHE A 47 -3.22 2.08 -5.58
N ASP A 48 -3.28 2.36 -4.27
CA ASP A 48 -4.17 3.39 -3.72
C ASP A 48 -3.86 4.77 -4.31
N PHE A 49 -2.58 5.08 -4.54
CA PHE A 49 -2.16 6.31 -5.20
C PHE A 49 -2.70 6.45 -6.62
N PHE A 50 -2.60 5.40 -7.44
CA PHE A 50 -3.15 5.43 -8.80
C PHE A 50 -4.67 5.53 -8.80
N VAL A 51 -5.36 4.75 -7.96
CA VAL A 51 -6.83 4.82 -7.81
C VAL A 51 -7.26 6.25 -7.48
N PHE A 52 -6.56 6.88 -6.55
CA PHE A 52 -6.83 8.24 -6.12
C PHE A 52 -6.60 9.28 -7.24
N LEU A 53 -5.44 9.23 -7.91
CA LEU A 53 -5.14 10.14 -9.03
C LEU A 53 -6.15 10.05 -10.17
N VAL A 54 -6.58 8.82 -10.47
CA VAL A 54 -7.57 8.54 -11.50
C VAL A 54 -8.95 9.08 -11.13
N ASN A 55 -9.37 8.93 -9.88
CA ASN A 55 -10.66 9.43 -9.42
C ASN A 55 -10.72 10.97 -9.31
N ASP A 56 -9.60 11.61 -8.95
CA ASP A 56 -9.54 13.05 -8.67
C ASP A 56 -9.17 13.88 -9.91
N LYS A 57 -8.10 13.53 -10.63
CA LYS A 57 -7.47 14.45 -11.59
C LYS A 57 -7.56 14.01 -13.04
N PHE A 58 -7.52 12.71 -13.30
CA PHE A 58 -7.43 12.20 -14.66
C PHE A 58 -8.71 11.49 -15.05
N LYS A 59 -9.66 12.23 -15.63
CA LYS A 59 -10.68 11.65 -16.54
C LYS A 59 -9.97 11.15 -17.82
N MET A 60 -9.16 10.11 -17.68
CA MET A 60 -8.44 9.50 -18.80
C MET A 60 -9.45 9.03 -19.85
N LYS A 61 -9.16 9.31 -21.12
CA LYS A 61 -10.06 9.04 -22.26
C LYS A 61 -10.41 7.56 -22.48
N SER A 62 -9.69 6.61 -21.88
CA SER A 62 -9.89 5.17 -22.13
C SER A 62 -10.09 4.37 -20.84
N PRO A 63 -11.31 3.84 -20.58
CA PRO A 63 -11.60 3.05 -19.38
C PRO A 63 -10.88 1.68 -19.35
N ARG A 64 -10.49 1.13 -20.51
CA ARG A 64 -9.76 -0.17 -20.57
C ARG A 64 -8.30 -0.03 -20.14
N MET A 65 -7.62 1.01 -20.61
CA MET A 65 -6.21 1.25 -20.25
C MET A 65 -6.09 1.58 -18.77
N MET A 66 -7.07 2.33 -18.25
CA MET A 66 -7.19 2.65 -16.82
C MET A 66 -7.33 1.39 -15.97
N LYS A 67 -8.23 0.47 -16.36
CA LYS A 67 -8.43 -0.80 -15.62
C LYS A 67 -7.18 -1.69 -15.61
N ALA A 68 -6.40 -1.69 -16.69
CA ALA A 68 -5.15 -2.46 -16.77
C ALA A 68 -4.05 -1.86 -15.88
N ILE A 69 -3.83 -0.53 -15.95
CA ILE A 69 -2.82 0.16 -15.13
C ILE A 69 -3.17 0.06 -13.65
N ASN A 70 -4.45 0.17 -13.30
CA ASN A 70 -4.88 0.08 -11.90
C ASN A 70 -4.68 -1.33 -11.32
N ASN A 71 -4.84 -2.39 -12.11
CA ASN A 71 -4.74 -3.75 -11.58
C ASN A 71 -3.30 -4.27 -11.49
N LEU A 72 -2.36 -3.67 -12.23
CA LEU A 72 -0.96 -4.12 -12.25
C LEU A 72 -0.28 -4.06 -10.86
N PRO A 73 -0.38 -2.96 -10.07
CA PRO A 73 0.14 -2.92 -8.71
C PRO A 73 -0.43 -4.01 -7.80
N LEU A 74 -1.70 -4.40 -8.00
CA LEU A 74 -2.38 -5.41 -7.19
C LEU A 74 -1.84 -6.83 -7.48
N ILE A 75 -1.51 -7.09 -8.75
CA ILE A 75 -0.81 -8.32 -9.16
C ILE A 75 0.60 -8.34 -8.56
N LEU A 76 1.33 -7.23 -8.63
CA LEU A 76 2.67 -7.11 -8.07
C LEU A 76 2.69 -7.26 -6.55
N TRP A 77 1.68 -6.74 -5.86
CA TRP A 77 1.45 -6.96 -4.44
C TRP A 77 1.34 -8.46 -4.10
N ALA A 78 0.49 -9.19 -4.82
CA ALA A 78 0.29 -10.63 -4.60
C ALA A 78 1.56 -11.44 -4.90
N LEU A 79 2.23 -11.14 -6.03
CA LEU A 79 3.50 -11.78 -6.39
C LEU A 79 4.59 -11.50 -5.35
N SER A 80 4.61 -10.31 -4.77
CA SER A 80 5.58 -9.95 -3.74
C SER A 80 5.42 -10.77 -2.47
N MET A 81 4.19 -11.14 -2.10
CA MET A 81 4.00 -12.03 -0.95
C MET A 81 4.27 -13.50 -1.26
N VAL A 82 3.86 -13.98 -2.43
CA VAL A 82 3.83 -15.42 -2.72
C VAL A 82 5.11 -15.90 -3.38
N VAL A 83 5.72 -15.12 -4.26
CA VAL A 83 6.85 -15.57 -5.10
C VAL A 83 8.17 -15.09 -4.54
N ILE A 84 8.26 -13.80 -4.22
CA ILE A 84 9.52 -13.16 -3.81
C ILE A 84 10.22 -13.87 -2.66
N PRO A 85 9.59 -14.25 -1.52
CA PRO A 85 10.32 -14.84 -0.40
C PRO A 85 10.90 -16.24 -0.72
N PHE A 86 10.45 -16.89 -1.79
CA PHE A 86 10.93 -18.22 -2.20
C PHE A 86 11.98 -18.17 -3.31
N LEU A 87 12.36 -16.99 -3.78
CA LEU A 87 13.43 -16.86 -4.77
C LEU A 87 14.77 -17.30 -4.16
N PRO A 88 15.61 -18.05 -4.90
CA PRO A 88 16.88 -18.59 -4.43
C PRO A 88 17.98 -17.51 -4.45
N ILE A 89 17.79 -16.43 -3.69
CA ILE A 89 18.68 -15.26 -3.63
C ILE A 89 19.33 -15.20 -2.24
N LYS A 90 20.52 -14.58 -2.14
CA LYS A 90 21.15 -14.26 -0.85
C LYS A 90 20.42 -13.10 -0.17
N TRP A 91 19.38 -13.41 0.61
CA TRP A 91 18.50 -12.44 1.26
C TRP A 91 19.20 -11.50 2.24
N ASN A 92 20.19 -11.99 2.98
CA ASN A 92 20.81 -11.22 4.05
C ASN A 92 22.08 -10.49 3.57
N ASN A 93 21.96 -9.64 2.56
CA ASN A 93 23.05 -8.77 2.12
C ASN A 93 22.77 -7.30 2.45
N TYR A 94 23.82 -6.49 2.46
CA TYR A 94 23.72 -5.06 2.79
C TYR A 94 22.85 -4.29 1.78
N VAL A 95 22.95 -4.64 0.49
CA VAL A 95 22.22 -3.97 -0.59
C VAL A 95 20.71 -4.16 -0.48
N LEU A 96 20.23 -5.38 -0.22
CA LEU A 96 18.79 -5.65 -0.05
C LEU A 96 18.23 -4.97 1.19
N ARG A 97 19.03 -4.80 2.25
CA ARG A 97 18.63 -4.00 3.41
C ARG A 97 18.45 -2.53 3.04
N GLN A 98 19.40 -1.94 2.31
CA GLN A 98 19.26 -0.55 1.83
C GLN A 98 18.04 -0.38 0.92
N ILE A 99 17.81 -1.33 0.01
CA ILE A 99 16.64 -1.31 -0.88
C ILE A 99 15.35 -1.41 -0.05
N ASN A 100 15.29 -2.30 0.94
CA ASN A 100 14.16 -2.42 1.86
C ASN A 100 13.86 -1.08 2.56
N ASP A 101 14.89 -0.44 3.11
CA ASP A 101 14.73 0.81 3.84
C ASP A 101 14.26 1.94 2.91
N ALA A 102 14.80 2.00 1.68
CA ALA A 102 14.34 2.92 0.66
C ALA A 102 12.86 2.70 0.27
N ILE A 103 12.45 1.44 0.07
CA ILE A 103 11.05 1.07 -0.21
C ILE A 103 10.13 1.55 0.92
N VAL A 104 10.54 1.32 2.17
CA VAL A 104 9.77 1.76 3.35
C VAL A 104 9.66 3.28 3.38
N PHE A 105 10.76 4.02 3.20
CA PHE A 105 10.74 5.48 3.22
C PHE A 105 9.92 6.08 2.08
N TRP A 106 10.06 5.56 0.86
CA TRP A 106 9.23 5.98 -0.27
C TRP A 106 7.76 5.67 -0.04
N GLY A 107 7.45 4.48 0.48
CA GLY A 107 6.09 4.08 0.84
C GLY A 107 5.47 5.04 1.86
N LEU A 108 6.17 5.34 2.95
CA LEU A 108 5.71 6.28 3.96
C LEU A 108 5.52 7.70 3.39
N GLY A 109 6.43 8.18 2.55
CA GLY A 109 6.32 9.47 1.89
C GLY A 109 5.06 9.57 1.00
N ILE A 110 4.79 8.54 0.20
CA ILE A 110 3.59 8.48 -0.65
C ILE A 110 2.32 8.45 0.21
N VAL A 111 2.30 7.66 1.30
CA VAL A 111 1.16 7.62 2.23
C VAL A 111 0.89 8.99 2.85
N ALA A 112 1.94 9.70 3.28
CA ALA A 112 1.79 11.03 3.86
C ALA A 112 1.18 12.03 2.86
N ILE A 113 1.68 12.02 1.61
CA ILE A 113 1.13 12.86 0.53
C ILE A 113 -0.35 12.49 0.28
N LEU A 114 -0.66 11.20 0.21
CA LEU A 114 -2.03 10.71 -0.01
C LEU A 114 -3.00 11.15 1.07
N LEU A 115 -2.60 11.01 2.34
CA LEU A 115 -3.42 11.44 3.46
C LEU A 115 -3.67 12.95 3.42
N GLY A 116 -2.64 13.75 3.13
CA GLY A 116 -2.77 15.20 2.95
C GLY A 116 -3.79 15.54 1.85
N MET A 117 -3.62 14.99 0.65
CA MET A 117 -4.53 15.26 -0.47
C MET A 117 -5.96 14.78 -0.20
N LYS A 118 -6.16 13.62 0.44
CA LYS A 118 -7.50 13.12 0.83
C LYS A 118 -8.16 14.06 1.85
N SER A 119 -7.41 14.52 2.85
CA SER A 119 -7.93 15.43 3.88
C SER A 119 -8.33 16.80 3.32
N ASP A 120 -7.54 17.37 2.40
CA ASP A 120 -7.86 18.64 1.74
C ASP A 120 -9.16 18.53 0.92
N MET A 121 -9.37 17.39 0.25
CA MET A 121 -10.60 17.13 -0.50
C MET A 121 -11.83 16.98 0.38
N GLU A 122 -11.74 16.24 1.48
CA GLU A 122 -12.85 16.09 2.44
C GLU A 122 -13.23 17.45 3.04
N LEU A 123 -12.24 18.27 3.38
CA LEU A 123 -12.47 19.61 3.92
C LEU A 123 -13.11 20.55 2.89
N LYS A 124 -12.74 20.44 1.61
CA LYS A 124 -13.38 21.19 0.53
C LYS A 124 -14.84 20.78 0.34
N ASN A 125 -15.11 19.48 0.26
CA ASN A 125 -16.47 18.95 0.11
C ASN A 125 -17.38 19.38 1.27
N TYR A 126 -16.86 19.36 2.51
CA TYR A 126 -17.60 19.84 3.68
C TYR A 126 -17.98 21.33 3.59
N LYS A 127 -17.06 22.19 3.11
CA LYS A 127 -17.34 23.62 2.90
C LYS A 127 -18.37 23.85 1.79
N ASP A 128 -18.25 23.11 0.69
CA ASP A 128 -19.16 23.22 -0.45
C ASP A 128 -20.59 22.76 -0.09
N ASP A 129 -20.73 21.73 0.75
CA ASP A 129 -22.04 21.26 1.25
C ASP A 129 -22.66 22.22 2.25
N LYS A 130 -21.86 22.88 3.09
CA LYS A 130 -22.36 23.92 4.01
C LYS A 130 -22.92 25.12 3.24
N ASN A 131 -22.19 25.61 2.24
CA ASN A 131 -22.59 26.76 1.43
C ASN A 131 -23.82 26.50 0.54
N LYS A 132 -24.24 25.24 0.34
CA LYS A 132 -25.47 24.90 -0.40
C LYS A 132 -26.72 24.85 0.48
N ASN A 133 -26.54 24.80 1.81
CA ASN A 133 -27.63 24.68 2.78
C ASN A 133 -27.93 26.01 3.51
N ASP A 134 -27.18 27.06 3.19
CA ASP A 134 -27.40 28.46 3.62
C ASP A 134 -27.97 29.27 2.44
#